data_AF-A0A534VH72-F1
#
_entry.id   AF-A0A534VH72-F1
#
_cell.length_a   1.000
_cell.length_b   1.000
_cell.length_c   1.000
_cell.angle_alpha   90.00
_cell.angle_beta   90.00
_cell.angle_gamma   90.00
#
_symmetry.space_group_name_H-M   'P 1'
#
loop_
_entity.id
_entity.type
_entity.pdbx_description
1 polymer ?
#
loop_
_entity_poly.entity_id
_entity_poly.type
_entity_poly.pdbx_seq_one_letter_code
_entity_poly.pdbx_strand_id
1 'polypeptide(L)'
;GDAAKKRALLQKAVEGFSQFLLVNEVPEIYADSLYGRGLAFLELGDTAKAIEDLSAAADTPQVGAKARAALEEARRRASGRKGSAEEDPEALLARLGDLLPRATGGDAAVEKDATALARGLAARGGPWPARVSSLVAEKLGGGAPAGVHSTYGLFLLAQLAVDRGRCGDVPPLADASEGVHDGARARLRPEILYLDAGCRLNTGQAREAAERFATLLREFPDSGHARDAAYYRFRALDVARASDASLTPAYEQALDAYLSAYPRAEGAAEARYLLAELHRARGDCQRAGAEYGQVGAGPFAARARLGDLECRVLTLGKGNEGRKEVLAALRTFVHDASDKGLGARAALLGAAVAAGATPPDQGAVVELLDGFEQRYPDAKDLHPRALELRLAARVATGRLEEASRDLDAFLALRAGAAERRGTLARVGRELATRAERAAPAEQPPALALARKVYTVLARESGDAGSRIVLADLDLRAGDAAAARALYEEVLKTDGASAEALRGAARAAAAQGDRAHALAYWRRVLDASPPGGTAWYEARVAQVTLLAEDGQKAQACELLRAARGRATSAGGDQLEARLKEMEPRVCR
;
A
#
# COMPACT_ATOMS: atom_id res chain seq x y z
N GLY A 1 -47.31 25.71 38.72
CA GLY A 1 -48.14 25.35 37.55
C GLY A 1 -47.41 24.44 36.58
N ASP A 2 -46.83 23.33 37.04
CA ASP A 2 -45.93 22.48 36.23
C ASP A 2 -46.57 21.13 35.84
N ALA A 3 -47.43 20.58 36.69
CA ALA A 3 -48.11 19.30 36.43
C ALA A 3 -49.04 19.33 35.21
N ALA A 4 -49.78 20.42 35.00
CA ALA A 4 -50.64 20.59 33.82
C ALA A 4 -49.83 20.70 32.52
N LYS A 5 -48.69 21.38 32.58
CA LYS A 5 -47.76 21.52 31.45
C LYS A 5 -47.08 20.19 31.13
N LYS A 6 -46.60 19.45 32.15
CA LYS A 6 -46.05 18.09 31.99
C LYS A 6 -47.07 17.16 31.35
N ARG A 7 -48.33 17.17 31.83
CA ARG A 7 -49.40 16.33 31.27
C ARG A 7 -49.69 16.66 29.80
N ALA A 8 -49.75 17.94 29.44
CA ALA A 8 -49.95 18.37 28.05
C ALA A 8 -48.78 17.95 27.14
N LEU A 9 -47.53 18.04 27.62
CA LEU A 9 -46.35 17.59 26.86
C LEU A 9 -46.34 16.07 26.66
N LEU A 10 -46.71 15.30 27.68
CA LEU A 10 -46.81 13.84 27.57
C LEU A 10 -47.92 13.42 26.60
N GLN A 11 -49.07 14.10 26.60
CA GLN A 11 -50.13 13.87 25.62
C GLN A 11 -49.66 14.18 24.18
N LYS A 12 -48.94 15.30 24.00
CA LYS A 12 -48.34 15.64 22.70
C LYS A 12 -47.28 14.62 22.26
N ALA A 13 -46.52 14.06 23.19
CA ALA A 13 -45.55 13.00 22.91
C ALA A 13 -46.25 11.70 22.47
N VAL A 14 -47.37 11.33 23.12
CA VAL A 14 -48.19 10.20 22.70
C VAL A 14 -48.71 10.37 21.28
N GLU A 15 -49.22 11.55 20.94
CA GLU A 15 -49.69 11.87 19.58
C GLU A 15 -48.56 11.80 18.56
N GLY A 16 -47.40 12.41 18.88
CA GLY A 16 -46.22 12.40 18.02
C GLY A 16 -45.72 10.99 17.71
N PHE A 17 -45.54 10.15 18.72
CA PHE A 17 -45.12 8.77 18.51
C PHE A 17 -46.17 7.93 17.79
N SER A 18 -47.46 8.20 17.98
CA SER A 18 -48.54 7.48 17.29
C SER A 18 -48.51 7.68 15.77
N GLN A 19 -48.04 8.83 15.28
CA GLN A 19 -47.93 9.10 13.84
C GLN A 19 -46.94 8.13 13.15
N PHE A 20 -45.89 7.71 13.85
CA PHE A 20 -44.86 6.83 13.32
C PHE A 20 -45.24 5.34 13.39
N LEU A 21 -46.32 4.99 14.09
CA LEU A 21 -46.84 3.62 14.10
C LEU A 21 -47.71 3.29 12.90
N LEU A 22 -48.12 4.31 12.13
CA LEU A 22 -48.84 4.14 10.87
C LEU A 22 -47.90 3.79 9.70
N VAL A 23 -46.58 3.92 9.89
CA VAL A 23 -45.55 3.64 8.88
C VAL A 23 -44.69 2.47 9.35
N ASN A 24 -45.15 1.25 9.07
CA ASN A 24 -44.53 0.00 9.55
C ASN A 24 -43.34 -0.46 8.67
N GLU A 25 -42.87 0.40 7.76
CA GLU A 25 -41.85 0.08 6.73
C GLU A 25 -40.40 0.20 7.26
N VAL A 26 -40.21 0.83 8.43
CA VAL A 26 -38.90 0.96 9.09
C VAL A 26 -39.00 0.36 10.50
N PRO A 27 -38.64 -0.93 10.68
CA PRO A 27 -38.78 -1.65 11.95
C PRO A 27 -38.13 -0.96 13.14
N GLU A 28 -37.03 -0.24 12.92
CA GLU A 28 -36.30 0.50 13.94
C GLU A 28 -37.11 1.72 14.44
N ILE A 29 -37.65 2.53 13.53
CA ILE A 29 -38.44 3.71 13.91
C ILE A 29 -39.73 3.27 14.58
N TYR A 30 -40.32 2.18 14.10
CA TYR A 30 -41.52 1.59 14.67
C TYR A 30 -41.29 1.13 16.11
N ALA A 31 -40.21 0.40 16.37
CA ALA A 31 -39.86 -0.10 17.70
C ALA A 31 -39.54 1.04 18.70
N ASP A 32 -38.81 2.06 18.26
CA ASP A 32 -38.51 3.24 19.08
C ASP A 32 -39.76 4.06 19.40
N SER A 33 -40.68 4.15 18.44
CA SER A 33 -41.96 4.86 18.62
C SER A 33 -42.88 4.12 19.59
N LEU A 34 -42.95 2.80 19.53
CA LEU A 34 -43.65 1.97 20.52
C LEU A 34 -43.05 2.17 21.92
N TYR A 35 -41.73 2.10 22.04
CA TYR A 35 -41.05 2.29 23.31
C TYR A 35 -41.29 3.69 23.89
N GLY A 36 -41.13 4.74 23.08
CA GLY A 36 -41.35 6.13 23.48
C GLY A 36 -42.79 6.43 23.89
N ARG A 37 -43.77 5.89 23.14
CA ARG A 37 -45.19 6.05 23.46
C ARG A 37 -45.58 5.30 24.73
N GLY A 38 -45.09 4.08 24.90
CA GLY A 38 -45.32 3.27 26.10
C GLY A 38 -44.82 3.96 27.38
N LEU A 39 -43.64 4.61 27.33
CA LEU A 39 -43.14 5.42 28.45
C LEU A 39 -44.02 6.65 28.74
N ALA A 40 -44.51 7.32 27.69
CA ALA A 40 -45.40 8.47 27.86
C ALA A 40 -46.73 8.07 28.50
N PHE A 41 -47.32 6.94 28.12
CA PHE A 41 -48.50 6.37 28.77
C PHE A 41 -48.24 6.00 30.23
N LEU A 42 -47.08 5.41 30.52
CA LEU A 42 -46.70 5.03 31.87
C LEU A 42 -46.60 6.24 32.82
N GLU A 43 -46.06 7.36 32.34
CA GLU A 43 -45.99 8.61 33.07
C GLU A 43 -47.34 9.35 33.18
N LEU A 44 -48.26 9.13 32.24
CA LEU A 44 -49.64 9.61 32.31
C LEU A 44 -50.52 8.77 33.26
N GLY A 45 -50.01 7.63 33.74
CA GLY A 45 -50.73 6.68 34.59
C GLY A 45 -51.64 5.73 33.81
N ASP A 46 -51.60 5.73 32.48
CA ASP A 46 -52.34 4.80 31.62
C ASP A 46 -51.54 3.50 31.46
N THR A 47 -51.45 2.74 32.55
CA THR A 47 -50.59 1.56 32.66
C THR A 47 -50.99 0.43 31.70
N ALA A 48 -52.26 0.34 31.32
CA ALA A 48 -52.74 -0.65 30.36
C ALA A 48 -52.12 -0.43 28.98
N LYS A 49 -52.18 0.81 28.46
CA LYS A 49 -51.59 1.16 27.16
C LYS A 49 -50.06 1.13 27.19
N ALA A 50 -49.46 1.49 28.33
CA ALA A 50 -48.03 1.36 28.52
C ALA A 50 -47.57 -0.10 28.39
N ILE A 51 -48.29 -1.04 29.00
CA ILE A 51 -47.98 -2.48 28.91
C ILE A 51 -48.08 -2.98 27.48
N GLU A 52 -49.12 -2.58 26.75
CA GLU A 52 -49.32 -2.96 25.35
C GLU A 52 -48.13 -2.52 24.47
N ASP A 53 -47.82 -1.22 24.46
CA ASP A 53 -46.75 -0.66 23.65
C ASP A 53 -45.36 -1.18 24.04
N LEU A 54 -45.09 -1.30 25.35
CA LEU A 54 -43.80 -1.78 25.85
C LEU A 54 -43.61 -3.29 25.64
N SER A 55 -44.70 -4.08 25.62
CA SER A 55 -44.63 -5.51 25.26
C SER A 55 -44.28 -5.68 23.79
N ALA A 56 -44.90 -4.89 22.91
CA ALA A 56 -44.56 -4.94 21.48
C ALA A 56 -43.11 -4.49 21.20
N ALA A 57 -42.61 -3.48 21.93
CA ALA A 57 -41.22 -3.05 21.82
C ALA A 57 -40.21 -4.04 22.42
N ALA A 58 -40.62 -4.86 23.40
CA ALA A 58 -39.76 -5.81 24.12
C ALA A 58 -39.14 -6.89 23.23
N ASP A 59 -39.79 -7.23 22.12
CA ASP A 59 -39.34 -8.30 21.21
C ASP A 59 -38.37 -7.82 20.12
N THR A 60 -37.92 -6.56 20.18
CA THR A 60 -37.06 -5.95 19.17
C THR A 60 -35.59 -5.86 19.62
N PRO A 61 -34.58 -6.04 18.74
CA PRO A 61 -33.17 -6.06 19.14
C PRO A 61 -32.65 -4.75 19.76
N GLN A 62 -33.08 -3.60 19.24
CA GLN A 62 -32.51 -2.30 19.59
C GLN A 62 -32.99 -1.73 20.94
N VAL A 63 -34.29 -1.89 21.25
CA VAL A 63 -34.93 -1.37 22.46
C VAL A 63 -35.43 -2.46 23.39
N GLY A 64 -35.42 -3.73 22.97
CA GLY A 64 -36.03 -4.82 23.72
C GLY A 64 -35.53 -4.94 25.16
N ALA A 65 -34.23 -4.73 25.42
CA ALA A 65 -33.71 -4.72 26.79
C ALA A 65 -34.28 -3.59 27.65
N LYS A 66 -34.40 -2.38 27.08
CA LYS A 66 -34.95 -1.19 27.77
C LYS A 66 -36.47 -1.30 27.93
N ALA A 67 -37.16 -1.77 26.89
CA ALA A 67 -38.60 -1.99 26.86
C ALA A 67 -39.03 -3.06 27.87
N ARG A 68 -38.29 -4.18 27.99
CA ARG A 68 -38.53 -5.20 29.03
C ARG A 68 -38.42 -4.60 30.44
N ALA A 69 -37.41 -3.78 30.71
CA ALA A 69 -37.27 -3.12 32.01
C ALA A 69 -38.43 -2.15 32.32
N ALA A 70 -38.87 -1.37 31.32
CA ALA A 70 -40.01 -0.47 31.46
C ALA A 70 -41.36 -1.21 31.56
N LEU A 71 -41.50 -2.35 30.87
CA LEU A 71 -42.68 -3.21 30.88
C LEU A 71 -42.90 -3.82 32.26
N GLU A 72 -41.82 -4.28 32.91
CA GLU A 72 -41.90 -4.76 34.29
C GLU A 72 -42.37 -3.65 35.24
N GLU A 73 -41.89 -2.41 35.08
CA GLU A 73 -42.40 -1.27 35.85
C GLU A 73 -43.89 -1.00 35.58
N ALA A 74 -44.32 -1.06 34.32
CA ALA A 74 -45.72 -0.86 33.94
C ALA A 74 -46.65 -1.94 34.55
N ARG A 75 -46.21 -3.20 34.52
CA ARG A 75 -46.91 -4.35 35.16
C ARG A 75 -46.97 -4.22 36.67
N ARG A 76 -45.91 -3.70 37.31
CA ARG A 76 -45.90 -3.40 38.75
C ARG A 76 -46.93 -2.34 39.12
N ARG A 77 -46.96 -1.21 38.38
CA ARG A 77 -47.96 -0.15 38.63
C ARG A 77 -49.39 -0.62 38.36
N ALA A 78 -49.62 -1.44 37.33
CA ALA A 78 -50.93 -1.99 37.01
C ALA A 78 -51.43 -3.00 38.06
N SER A 79 -50.54 -3.82 38.63
CA SER A 79 -50.91 -4.85 39.61
C SER A 79 -51.06 -4.32 41.03
N GLY A 80 -50.73 -3.05 41.30
CA GLY A 80 -50.76 -2.46 42.64
C GLY A 80 -49.83 -3.15 43.65
N ARG A 81 -49.03 -4.13 43.22
CA ARG A 81 -48.04 -4.84 44.03
C ARG A 81 -46.81 -3.96 44.17
N LYS A 82 -46.60 -3.42 45.38
CA LYS A 82 -45.24 -3.07 45.81
C LYS A 82 -44.37 -4.32 45.59
N GLY A 83 -43.31 -4.19 44.80
CA GLY A 83 -42.33 -5.26 44.63
C GLY A 83 -41.83 -5.72 46.00
N SER A 84 -41.31 -6.95 46.08
CA SER A 84 -40.56 -7.36 47.26
C SER A 84 -39.50 -6.29 47.55
N ALA A 85 -39.30 -5.95 48.83
CA ALA A 85 -38.34 -4.93 49.23
C ALA A 85 -36.90 -5.22 48.74
N GLU A 86 -36.62 -6.45 48.31
CA GLU A 86 -35.35 -6.90 47.75
C GLU A 86 -35.06 -6.44 46.31
N GLU A 87 -36.06 -6.04 45.51
CA GLU A 87 -35.86 -5.61 44.12
C GLU A 87 -36.17 -4.13 43.85
N ASP A 88 -36.66 -3.40 44.87
CA ASP A 88 -36.89 -1.96 44.79
C ASP A 88 -35.56 -1.22 44.56
N PRO A 89 -35.39 -0.48 43.45
CA PRO A 89 -34.18 0.28 43.17
C PRO A 89 -33.75 1.25 44.27
N GLU A 90 -34.70 1.81 45.05
CA GLU A 90 -34.37 2.66 46.20
C GLU A 90 -33.82 1.85 47.37
N ALA A 91 -34.41 0.68 47.66
CA ALA A 91 -33.90 -0.23 48.69
C ALA A 91 -32.51 -0.79 48.31
N LEU A 92 -32.31 -1.09 47.03
CA LEU A 92 -31.02 -1.50 46.48
C LEU A 92 -29.99 -0.37 46.56
N LEU A 93 -30.38 0.89 46.29
CA LEU A 93 -29.50 2.04 46.43
C LEU A 93 -29.11 2.29 47.90
N ALA A 94 -30.06 2.15 48.83
CA ALA A 94 -29.78 2.22 50.27
C ALA A 94 -28.81 1.12 50.72
N ARG A 95 -29.07 -0.13 50.31
CA ARG A 95 -28.17 -1.27 50.58
C ARG A 95 -26.77 -1.04 50.01
N LEU A 96 -26.67 -0.46 48.82
CA LEU A 96 -25.37 -0.07 48.26
C LEU A 96 -24.67 0.96 49.16
N GLY A 97 -25.40 1.96 49.64
CA GLY A 97 -24.90 2.96 50.58
C GLY A 97 -24.28 2.35 51.85
N ASP A 98 -24.88 1.28 52.38
CA ASP A 98 -24.38 0.56 53.56
C ASP A 98 -23.14 -0.31 53.26
N LEU A 99 -23.06 -0.87 52.05
CA LEU A 99 -21.93 -1.71 51.64
C LEU A 99 -20.69 -0.89 51.29
N LEU A 100 -20.84 0.32 50.76
CA LEU A 100 -19.72 1.13 50.26
C LEU A 100 -18.63 1.40 51.32
N PRO A 101 -18.92 1.92 52.54
CA PRO A 101 -17.89 2.12 53.56
C PRO A 101 -17.26 0.82 54.06
N ARG A 102 -17.97 -0.31 53.97
CA ARG A 102 -17.45 -1.63 54.35
C ARG A 102 -16.50 -2.18 53.28
N ALA A 103 -16.80 -1.91 52.01
CA ALA A 103 -15.99 -2.33 50.88
C ALA A 103 -14.59 -1.68 50.90
N THR A 104 -14.43 -0.48 51.48
CA THR A 104 -13.12 0.14 51.65
C THR A 104 -12.23 -0.55 52.69
N GLY A 105 -12.78 -1.47 53.49
CA GLY A 105 -12.04 -2.27 54.45
C GLY A 105 -11.19 -3.40 53.83
N GLY A 106 -11.23 -3.57 52.51
CA GLY A 106 -10.43 -4.57 51.77
C GLY A 106 -11.01 -5.99 51.74
N ASP A 107 -12.27 -6.16 52.15
CA ASP A 107 -13.00 -7.43 52.02
C ASP A 107 -13.48 -7.62 50.57
N ALA A 108 -12.82 -8.52 49.84
CA ALA A 108 -13.12 -8.80 48.45
C ALA A 108 -14.55 -9.31 48.20
N ALA A 109 -15.18 -9.98 49.17
CA ALA A 109 -16.57 -10.43 49.04
C ALA A 109 -17.53 -9.24 49.10
N VAL A 110 -17.29 -8.31 50.04
CA VAL A 110 -18.09 -7.08 50.17
C VAL A 110 -17.89 -6.17 48.95
N GLU A 111 -16.66 -6.03 48.46
CA GLU A 111 -16.38 -5.31 47.22
C GLU A 111 -17.12 -5.90 46.02
N LYS A 112 -17.14 -7.23 45.89
CA LYS A 112 -17.84 -7.93 44.81
C LYS A 112 -19.35 -7.65 44.87
N ASP A 113 -19.96 -7.76 46.04
CA ASP A 113 -21.38 -7.54 46.24
C ASP A 113 -21.77 -6.08 45.97
N ALA A 114 -20.99 -5.12 46.50
CA ALA A 114 -21.18 -3.69 46.25
C ALA A 114 -21.03 -3.36 44.76
N THR A 115 -20.05 -3.95 44.08
CA THR A 115 -19.82 -3.74 42.64
C THR A 115 -20.97 -4.31 41.80
N ALA A 116 -21.42 -5.53 42.09
CA ALA A 116 -22.53 -6.15 41.38
C ALA A 116 -23.82 -5.34 41.55
N LEU A 117 -24.08 -4.85 42.77
CA LEU A 117 -25.24 -4.03 43.07
C LEU A 117 -25.18 -2.67 42.36
N ALA A 118 -24.03 -1.99 42.40
CA ALA A 118 -23.81 -0.72 41.72
C ALA A 118 -23.98 -0.85 40.19
N ARG A 119 -23.39 -1.88 39.57
CA ARG A 119 -23.52 -2.16 38.13
C ARG A 119 -24.94 -2.55 37.75
N GLY A 120 -25.63 -3.34 38.58
CA GLY A 120 -27.03 -3.70 38.37
C GLY A 120 -27.98 -2.50 38.45
N LEU A 121 -27.77 -1.59 39.41
CA LEU A 121 -28.53 -0.32 39.49
C LEU A 121 -28.22 0.58 38.30
N ALA A 122 -26.94 0.72 37.97
CA ALA A 122 -26.46 1.47 36.82
C ALA A 122 -27.06 1.03 35.48
N ALA A 123 -27.18 -0.29 35.26
CA ALA A 123 -27.68 -0.86 34.02
C ALA A 123 -29.16 -0.56 33.75
N ARG A 124 -29.94 -0.19 34.78
CA ARG A 124 -31.36 0.19 34.65
C ARG A 124 -31.58 1.49 33.88
N GLY A 125 -30.52 2.27 33.62
CA GLY A 125 -30.61 3.52 32.87
C GLY A 125 -31.36 4.63 33.62
N GLY A 126 -31.84 5.64 32.89
CA GLY A 126 -32.54 6.79 33.49
C GLY A 126 -31.65 7.54 34.51
N PRO A 127 -32.17 7.86 35.72
CA PRO A 127 -31.40 8.60 36.72
C PRO A 127 -30.41 7.72 37.51
N TRP A 128 -30.57 6.39 37.48
CA TRP A 128 -29.80 5.46 38.32
C TRP A 128 -28.29 5.57 38.12
N PRO A 129 -27.78 5.72 36.89
CA PRO A 129 -26.38 6.02 36.66
C PRO A 129 -25.77 7.14 37.48
N ALA A 130 -26.37 8.32 37.39
CA ALA A 130 -25.90 9.50 38.09
C ALA A 130 -26.05 9.32 39.60
N ARG A 131 -27.16 8.75 40.05
CA ARG A 131 -27.43 8.51 41.47
C ARG A 131 -26.45 7.54 42.11
N VAL A 132 -26.09 6.44 41.43
CA VAL A 132 -25.07 5.49 41.91
C VAL A 132 -23.72 6.19 41.99
N SER A 133 -23.30 6.92 40.95
CA SER A 133 -22.02 7.64 40.97
C SER A 133 -21.96 8.72 42.07
N SER A 134 -23.04 9.48 42.26
CA SER A 134 -23.16 10.47 43.34
C SER A 134 -23.12 9.82 44.72
N LEU A 135 -23.79 8.68 44.90
CA LEU A 135 -23.76 7.95 46.17
C LEU A 135 -22.35 7.45 46.49
N VAL A 136 -21.62 6.91 45.50
CA VAL A 136 -20.23 6.48 45.68
C VAL A 136 -19.35 7.67 46.09
N ALA A 137 -19.48 8.81 45.42
CA ALA A 137 -18.73 10.03 45.75
C ALA A 137 -19.10 10.62 47.13
N GLU A 138 -20.37 10.51 47.55
CA GLU A 138 -20.81 10.97 48.86
C GLU A 138 -20.26 10.06 49.97
N LYS A 139 -20.43 8.74 49.83
CA LYS A 139 -20.09 7.78 50.89
C LYS A 139 -18.59 7.54 51.03
N LEU A 140 -17.82 7.69 49.96
CA LEU A 140 -16.39 7.41 49.92
C LEU A 140 -15.50 8.68 49.85
N GLY A 141 -16.10 9.85 50.08
CA GLY A 141 -15.41 11.14 50.21
C GLY A 141 -15.36 11.99 48.93
N GLY A 142 -15.29 13.32 49.11
CA GLY A 142 -14.96 14.30 48.07
C GLY A 142 -16.12 14.96 47.32
N GLY A 143 -17.36 14.47 47.45
CA GLY A 143 -18.57 15.09 46.86
C GLY A 143 -18.62 15.11 45.32
N ALA A 144 -17.52 14.75 44.67
CA ALA A 144 -17.33 14.61 43.24
C ALA A 144 -16.58 13.29 42.95
N PRO A 145 -16.78 12.66 41.78
CA PRO A 145 -16.17 11.35 41.45
C PRO A 145 -14.65 11.27 41.62
N ALA A 146 -13.90 12.29 41.21
CA ALA A 146 -12.43 12.34 41.35
C ALA A 146 -11.96 12.70 42.78
N GLY A 147 -12.87 13.10 43.67
CA GLY A 147 -12.58 13.41 45.07
C GLY A 147 -12.62 12.19 46.01
N VAL A 148 -12.93 11.00 45.48
CA VAL A 148 -13.02 9.77 46.28
C VAL A 148 -11.66 9.35 46.83
N HIS A 149 -11.61 9.05 48.12
CA HIS A 149 -10.34 8.78 48.85
C HIS A 149 -10.02 7.28 49.01
N SER A 150 -10.63 6.41 48.22
CA SER A 150 -10.40 4.95 48.26
C SER A 150 -10.15 4.39 46.86
N THR A 151 -9.20 3.45 46.75
CA THR A 151 -8.88 2.80 45.46
C THR A 151 -10.08 2.04 44.93
N TYR A 152 -10.82 1.36 45.81
CA TYR A 152 -12.05 0.65 45.44
C TYR A 152 -13.11 1.58 44.84
N GLY A 153 -13.37 2.72 45.46
CA GLY A 153 -14.37 3.67 44.97
C GLY A 153 -13.99 4.27 43.61
N LEU A 154 -12.72 4.63 43.43
CA LEU A 154 -12.20 5.11 42.14
C LEU A 154 -12.29 4.04 41.04
N PHE A 155 -11.93 2.79 41.36
CA PHE A 155 -12.10 1.65 40.45
C PHE A 155 -13.56 1.43 40.06
N LEU A 156 -14.48 1.42 41.03
CA LEU A 156 -15.90 1.24 40.77
C LEU A 156 -16.44 2.34 39.84
N LEU A 157 -16.07 3.60 40.08
CA LEU A 157 -16.48 4.72 39.23
C LEU A 157 -15.89 4.61 37.81
N ALA A 158 -14.63 4.19 37.68
CA ALA A 158 -13.99 3.98 36.39
C ALA A 158 -14.70 2.87 35.61
N GLN A 159 -15.01 1.74 36.25
CA GLN A 159 -15.75 0.64 35.63
C GLN A 159 -17.15 1.08 35.17
N LEU A 160 -17.87 1.83 36.02
CA LEU A 160 -19.20 2.37 35.68
C LEU A 160 -19.17 3.39 34.53
N ALA A 161 -18.06 4.10 34.34
CA ALA A 161 -17.85 5.00 33.21
C ALA A 161 -17.63 4.19 31.93
N VAL A 162 -16.75 3.17 31.97
CA VAL A 162 -16.48 2.28 30.83
C VAL A 162 -17.73 1.52 30.38
N ASP A 163 -18.50 0.95 31.32
CA ASP A 163 -19.75 0.24 31.03
C ASP A 163 -20.79 1.09 30.26
N ARG A 164 -20.64 2.42 30.29
CA ARG A 164 -21.53 3.39 29.61
C ARG A 164 -20.89 4.06 28.41
N GLY A 165 -19.67 3.66 28.02
CA GLY A 165 -18.92 4.31 26.95
C GLY A 165 -18.48 5.74 27.29
N ARG A 166 -18.45 6.14 28.56
CA ARG A 166 -17.99 7.47 29.00
C ARG A 166 -16.49 7.47 29.29
N CYS A 167 -15.69 7.15 28.29
CA CYS A 167 -14.24 7.05 28.45
C CYS A 167 -13.56 8.36 28.88
N GLY A 168 -14.17 9.52 28.62
CA GLY A 168 -13.65 10.81 29.09
C GLY A 168 -13.68 10.99 30.61
N ASP A 169 -14.49 10.19 31.33
CA ASP A 169 -14.61 10.29 32.79
C ASP A 169 -13.53 9.48 33.54
N VAL A 170 -12.83 8.57 32.85
CA VAL A 170 -11.86 7.64 33.47
C VAL A 170 -10.51 8.29 33.81
N PRO A 171 -9.91 9.13 32.95
CA PRO A 171 -8.60 9.73 33.24
C PRO A 171 -8.50 10.47 34.58
N PRO A 172 -9.45 11.34 34.95
CA PRO A 172 -9.40 12.03 36.24
C PRO A 172 -9.46 11.07 37.45
N LEU A 173 -10.15 9.93 37.31
CA LEU A 173 -10.22 8.91 38.37
C LEU A 173 -8.89 8.17 38.52
N ALA A 174 -8.22 7.89 37.39
CA ALA A 174 -6.91 7.28 37.38
C ALA A 174 -5.83 8.21 37.96
N ASP A 175 -5.88 9.52 37.65
CA ASP A 175 -5.01 10.52 38.25
C ASP A 175 -5.27 10.66 39.75
N ALA A 176 -6.54 10.70 40.18
CA ALA A 176 -6.90 10.73 41.60
C ALA A 176 -6.38 9.50 42.35
N SER A 177 -6.34 8.33 41.71
CA SER A 177 -5.83 7.10 42.32
C SER A 177 -4.34 7.23 42.68
N GLU A 178 -3.60 8.19 42.10
CA GLU A 178 -2.16 8.38 42.31
C GLU A 178 -1.81 8.49 43.80
N GLY A 179 -2.51 9.37 44.50
CA GLY A 179 -2.31 9.71 45.91
C GLY A 179 -3.05 8.84 46.92
N VAL A 180 -3.81 7.81 46.48
CA VAL A 180 -4.55 6.94 47.40
C VAL A 180 -3.70 5.73 47.80
N HIS A 181 -3.36 5.64 49.08
CA HIS A 181 -2.51 4.57 49.63
C HIS A 181 -3.29 3.72 50.64
N ASP A 182 -4.09 2.77 50.13
CA ASP A 182 -4.88 1.83 50.94
C ASP A 182 -4.51 0.36 50.64
N GLY A 183 -5.09 -0.57 51.42
CA GLY A 183 -4.84 -2.00 51.27
C GLY A 183 -5.33 -2.60 49.94
N ALA A 184 -6.22 -1.92 49.22
CA ALA A 184 -6.74 -2.37 47.94
C ALA A 184 -5.88 -1.93 46.75
N ARG A 185 -4.98 -0.95 46.94
CA ARG A 185 -4.13 -0.36 45.89
C ARG A 185 -3.42 -1.39 45.02
N ALA A 186 -2.74 -2.37 45.63
CA ALA A 186 -1.96 -3.36 44.90
C ALA A 186 -2.80 -4.19 43.91
N ARG A 187 -4.08 -4.41 44.22
CA ARG A 187 -5.00 -5.19 43.40
C ARG A 187 -5.78 -4.32 42.40
N LEU A 188 -6.28 -3.16 42.83
CA LEU A 188 -7.25 -2.39 42.04
C LEU A 188 -6.65 -1.22 41.25
N ARG A 189 -5.50 -0.69 41.65
CA ARG A 189 -4.82 0.34 40.86
C ARG A 189 -4.39 -0.14 39.47
N PRO A 190 -3.80 -1.34 39.27
CA PRO A 190 -3.51 -1.82 37.92
C PRO A 190 -4.78 -1.93 37.06
N GLU A 191 -5.93 -2.29 37.64
CA GLU A 191 -7.22 -2.29 36.92
C GLU A 191 -7.60 -0.87 36.45
N ILE A 192 -7.50 0.14 37.33
CA ILE A 192 -7.79 1.53 36.99
C ILE A 192 -6.88 2.03 35.86
N LEU A 193 -5.58 1.77 35.97
CA LEU A 193 -4.60 2.18 34.96
C LEU A 193 -4.86 1.49 33.61
N TYR A 194 -5.27 0.22 33.62
CA TYR A 194 -5.61 -0.52 32.42
C TYR A 194 -6.86 0.06 31.73
N LEU A 195 -7.92 0.36 32.51
CA LEU A 195 -9.13 0.99 32.00
C LEU A 195 -8.86 2.38 31.42
N ASP A 196 -8.05 3.20 32.10
CA ASP A 196 -7.66 4.53 31.61
C ASP A 196 -6.88 4.44 30.30
N ALA A 197 -5.84 3.59 30.25
CA ALA A 197 -5.03 3.39 29.06
C ALA A 197 -5.87 2.92 27.87
N GLY A 198 -6.79 1.97 28.07
CA GLY A 198 -7.72 1.50 27.05
C GLY A 198 -8.68 2.60 26.57
N CYS A 199 -9.22 3.41 27.48
CA CYS A 199 -10.09 4.53 27.13
C CYS A 199 -9.38 5.62 26.35
N ARG A 200 -8.13 5.95 26.71
CA ARG A 200 -7.28 6.88 25.97
C ARG A 200 -7.01 6.36 24.56
N LEU A 201 -6.70 5.07 24.41
CA LEU A 201 -6.49 4.47 23.10
C LEU A 201 -7.76 4.54 22.23
N ASN A 202 -8.93 4.19 22.78
CA ASN A 202 -10.22 4.24 22.07
C ASN A 202 -10.66 5.66 21.69
N THR A 203 -10.17 6.69 22.40
CA THR A 203 -10.47 8.09 22.11
C THR A 203 -9.39 8.77 21.24
N GLY A 204 -8.44 7.99 20.71
CA GLY A 204 -7.39 8.47 19.81
C GLY A 204 -6.16 9.08 20.50
N GLN A 205 -6.10 9.05 21.83
CA GLN A 205 -4.97 9.54 22.64
C GLN A 205 -3.89 8.45 22.79
N ALA A 206 -3.33 8.02 21.66
CA ALA A 206 -2.44 6.86 21.60
C ALA A 206 -1.12 7.05 22.38
N ARG A 207 -0.58 8.27 22.42
CA ARG A 207 0.66 8.58 23.16
C ARG A 207 0.43 8.46 24.66
N GLU A 208 -0.63 9.08 25.15
CA GLU A 208 -1.02 9.07 26.56
C GLU A 208 -1.40 7.66 27.02
N ALA A 209 -2.09 6.90 26.17
CA ALA A 209 -2.38 5.49 26.42
C ALA A 209 -1.09 4.67 26.61
N ALA A 210 -0.09 4.85 25.74
CA ALA A 210 1.19 4.17 25.86
C ALA A 210 1.93 4.50 27.16
N GLU A 211 1.93 5.77 27.58
CA GLU A 211 2.51 6.18 28.86
C GLU A 211 1.76 5.62 30.05
N ARG A 212 0.43 5.48 29.95
CA ARG A 212 -0.36 4.90 31.02
C ARG A 212 -0.14 3.40 31.18
N PHE A 213 -0.06 2.65 30.08
CA PHE A 213 0.40 1.26 30.12
C PHE A 213 1.84 1.14 30.65
N ALA A 214 2.72 2.11 30.32
CA ALA A 214 4.07 2.16 30.88
C ALA A 214 4.09 2.27 32.41
N THR A 215 3.23 3.14 32.96
CA THR A 215 3.08 3.31 34.40
C THR A 215 2.58 2.03 35.07
N LEU A 216 1.58 1.35 34.47
CA LEU A 216 1.10 0.05 34.97
C LEU A 216 2.23 -0.98 35.05
N LEU A 217 3.02 -1.13 33.98
CA LEU A 217 4.12 -2.10 33.93
C LEU A 217 5.25 -1.79 34.92
N ARG A 218 5.51 -0.51 35.18
CA ARG A 218 6.56 -0.07 36.11
C ARG A 218 6.15 -0.23 37.56
N GLU A 219 4.90 0.11 37.90
CA GLU A 219 4.40 0.05 39.28
C GLU A 219 3.89 -1.34 39.67
N PHE A 220 3.35 -2.11 38.71
CA PHE A 220 2.69 -3.40 38.94
C PHE A 220 3.12 -4.46 37.90
N PRO A 221 4.42 -4.79 37.83
CA PRO A 221 4.96 -5.74 36.84
C PRO A 221 4.37 -7.15 36.94
N ASP A 222 3.92 -7.56 38.14
CA ASP A 222 3.33 -8.88 38.39
C ASP A 222 1.80 -8.89 38.33
N SER A 223 1.17 -7.78 37.90
CA SER A 223 -0.30 -7.72 37.79
C SER A 223 -0.83 -8.66 36.71
N GLY A 224 -2.08 -9.11 36.86
CA GLY A 224 -2.76 -9.93 35.84
C GLY A 224 -2.86 -9.23 34.47
N HIS A 225 -2.77 -7.90 34.45
CA HIS A 225 -2.78 -7.09 33.23
C HIS A 225 -1.40 -6.85 32.63
N ALA A 226 -0.29 -7.24 33.27
CA ALA A 226 1.05 -6.89 32.82
C ALA A 226 1.32 -7.33 31.37
N ARG A 227 0.94 -8.57 31.01
CA ARG A 227 1.11 -9.08 29.64
C ARG A 227 0.31 -8.25 28.62
N ASP A 228 -0.97 -8.03 28.89
CA ASP A 228 -1.86 -7.35 27.95
C ASP A 228 -1.53 -5.85 27.87
N ALA A 229 -1.11 -5.23 28.99
CA ALA A 229 -0.59 -3.87 29.03
C ALA A 229 0.70 -3.72 28.20
N ALA A 230 1.63 -4.69 28.29
CA ALA A 230 2.83 -4.69 27.45
C ALA A 230 2.49 -4.82 25.96
N TYR A 231 1.51 -5.67 25.62
CA TYR A 231 0.99 -5.78 24.25
C TYR A 231 0.38 -4.47 23.75
N TYR A 232 -0.59 -3.92 24.47
CA TYR A 232 -1.27 -2.70 24.05
C TYR A 232 -0.37 -1.46 24.11
N ARG A 233 0.69 -1.46 24.92
CA ARG A 233 1.69 -0.39 24.93
C ARG A 233 2.39 -0.24 23.58
N PHE A 234 2.96 -1.32 23.02
CA PHE A 234 3.64 -1.19 21.73
C PHE A 234 2.64 -0.91 20.61
N ARG A 235 1.39 -1.40 20.69
CA ARG A 235 0.32 -1.06 19.75
C ARG A 235 -0.05 0.42 19.80
N ALA A 236 -0.17 1.00 20.99
CA ALA A 236 -0.44 2.41 21.17
C ALA A 236 0.73 3.28 20.64
N LEU A 237 1.97 2.86 20.88
CA LEU A 237 3.17 3.50 20.32
C LEU A 237 3.23 3.41 18.79
N ASP A 238 2.77 2.30 18.21
CA ASP A 238 2.70 2.11 16.75
C ASP A 238 1.73 3.10 16.09
N VAL A 239 0.58 3.35 16.73
CA VAL A 239 -0.37 4.38 16.29
C VAL A 239 0.22 5.78 16.47
N ALA A 240 0.80 6.08 17.64
CA ALA A 240 1.33 7.40 17.94
C ALA A 240 2.51 7.79 17.04
N ARG A 241 3.41 6.85 16.72
CA ARG A 241 4.59 7.11 15.89
C ARG A 241 4.28 7.43 14.43
N ALA A 242 3.08 7.08 13.96
CA ALA A 242 2.62 7.46 12.63
C ALA A 242 2.55 8.99 12.47
N SER A 243 2.27 9.71 13.56
CA SER A 243 2.24 11.17 13.63
C SER A 243 3.51 11.78 14.24
N ASP A 244 4.23 11.03 15.07
CA ASP A 244 5.46 11.50 15.74
C ASP A 244 6.57 10.44 15.66
N ALA A 245 7.42 10.55 14.63
CA ALA A 245 8.51 9.61 14.38
C ALA A 245 9.55 9.55 15.53
N SER A 246 9.60 10.55 16.43
CA SER A 246 10.50 10.56 17.58
C SER A 246 10.20 9.44 18.59
N LEU A 247 9.00 8.86 18.54
CA LEU A 247 8.57 7.75 19.39
C LEU A 247 9.12 6.38 18.96
N THR A 248 9.81 6.31 17.82
CA THR A 248 10.35 5.05 17.28
C THR A 248 11.27 4.28 18.27
N PRO A 249 12.19 4.92 19.03
CA PRO A 249 13.00 4.21 20.01
C PRO A 249 12.18 3.63 21.16
N ALA A 250 11.16 4.35 21.63
CA ALA A 250 10.27 3.86 22.69
C ALA A 250 9.42 2.67 22.21
N TYR A 251 9.00 2.70 20.94
CA TYR A 251 8.29 1.60 20.29
C TYR A 251 9.15 0.34 20.19
N GLU A 252 10.38 0.46 19.69
CA GLU A 252 11.34 -0.65 19.63
C GLU A 252 11.60 -1.26 21.00
N GLN A 253 11.87 -0.41 22.01
CA GLN A 253 12.07 -0.85 23.38
C GLN A 253 10.86 -1.61 23.94
N ALA A 254 9.64 -1.18 23.60
CA ALA A 254 8.42 -1.86 24.03
C ALA A 254 8.25 -3.23 23.37
N LEU A 255 8.61 -3.37 22.09
CA LEU A 255 8.64 -4.66 21.39
C LEU A 255 9.66 -5.62 22.01
N ASP A 256 10.89 -5.15 22.22
CA ASP A 256 11.97 -5.93 22.84
C ASP A 256 11.58 -6.40 24.24
N ALA A 257 11.01 -5.51 25.06
CA ALA A 257 10.55 -5.83 26.40
C ALA A 257 9.43 -6.89 26.38
N TYR A 258 8.46 -6.74 25.48
CA TYR A 258 7.36 -7.69 25.33
C TYR A 258 7.86 -9.07 24.89
N LEU A 259 8.76 -9.14 23.91
CA LEU A 259 9.32 -10.38 23.40
C LEU A 259 10.23 -11.07 24.43
N SER A 260 10.96 -10.29 25.23
CA SER A 260 11.81 -10.82 26.30
C SER A 260 10.98 -11.43 27.44
N ALA A 261 9.90 -10.76 27.85
CA ALA A 261 9.03 -11.22 28.94
C ALA A 261 8.04 -12.31 28.51
N TYR A 262 7.55 -12.24 27.27
CA TYR A 262 6.44 -13.07 26.78
C TYR A 262 6.71 -13.69 25.39
N PRO A 263 7.82 -14.43 25.20
CA PRO A 263 8.27 -14.91 23.88
C PRO A 263 7.31 -15.92 23.20
N ARG A 264 6.35 -16.46 23.96
CA ARG A 264 5.36 -17.46 23.49
C ARG A 264 3.92 -16.98 23.60
N ALA A 265 3.69 -15.71 23.94
CA ALA A 265 2.34 -15.16 24.00
C ALA A 265 1.75 -15.00 22.59
N GLU A 266 0.42 -14.92 22.50
CA GLU A 266 -0.31 -14.82 21.22
C GLU A 266 0.19 -13.65 20.35
N GLY A 267 0.47 -12.49 20.96
CA GLY A 267 1.03 -11.32 20.28
C GLY A 267 2.51 -11.40 19.91
N ALA A 268 3.24 -12.46 20.27
CA ALA A 268 4.69 -12.55 20.04
C ALA A 268 5.05 -12.63 18.55
N ALA A 269 4.23 -13.33 17.74
CA ALA A 269 4.44 -13.40 16.30
C ALA A 269 4.25 -12.03 15.62
N GLU A 270 3.25 -11.25 16.06
CA GLU A 270 3.04 -9.88 15.61
C GLU A 270 4.20 -8.97 16.02
N ALA A 271 4.62 -9.01 17.29
CA ALA A 271 5.71 -8.20 17.79
C ALA A 271 7.04 -8.49 17.06
N ARG A 272 7.36 -9.77 16.78
CA ARG A 272 8.52 -10.16 15.96
C ARG A 272 8.44 -9.61 14.55
N TYR A 273 7.28 -9.75 13.91
CA TYR A 273 7.07 -9.21 12.57
C TYR A 273 7.28 -7.68 12.54
N LEU A 274 6.71 -6.96 13.50
CA LEU A 274 6.83 -5.50 13.60
C LEU A 274 8.27 -5.05 13.89
N LEU A 275 8.99 -5.76 14.75
CA LEU A 275 10.41 -5.49 15.01
C LEU A 275 11.27 -5.73 13.76
N ALA A 276 10.98 -6.79 13.02
CA ALA A 276 11.65 -7.09 11.75
C ALA A 276 11.41 -5.98 10.70
N GLU A 277 10.18 -5.49 10.56
CA GLU A 277 9.85 -4.37 9.67
C GLU A 277 10.59 -3.09 10.06
N LEU A 278 10.76 -2.84 11.36
CA LEU A 278 11.53 -1.70 11.86
C LEU A 278 13.01 -1.79 11.48
N HIS A 279 13.62 -2.97 11.64
CA HIS A 279 15.00 -3.21 11.20
C HIS A 279 15.16 -3.07 9.68
N ARG A 280 14.22 -3.65 8.91
CA ARG A 280 14.21 -3.56 7.45
C ARG A 280 14.10 -2.12 6.97
N ALA A 281 13.26 -1.29 7.59
CA ALA A 281 13.10 0.12 7.26
C ALA A 281 14.39 0.94 7.48
N ARG A 282 15.27 0.52 8.41
CA ARG A 282 16.60 1.11 8.63
C ARG A 282 17.68 0.55 7.70
N GLY A 283 17.32 -0.42 6.86
CA GLY A 283 18.26 -1.14 5.98
C GLY A 283 19.03 -2.27 6.68
N ASP A 284 18.74 -2.57 7.96
CA ASP A 284 19.40 -3.65 8.70
C ASP A 284 18.75 -5.00 8.39
N CYS A 285 19.07 -5.52 7.20
CA CYS A 285 18.54 -6.77 6.69
C CYS A 285 18.98 -7.99 7.51
N GLN A 286 20.13 -7.92 8.20
CA GLN A 286 20.63 -9.00 9.03
C GLN A 286 19.74 -9.19 10.26
N ARG A 287 19.45 -8.10 11.00
CA ARG A 287 18.55 -8.17 12.16
C ARG A 287 17.11 -8.46 11.74
N ALA A 288 16.65 -7.85 10.65
CA ALA A 288 15.30 -8.10 10.13
C ALA A 288 15.07 -9.58 9.80
N GLY A 289 16.01 -10.22 9.08
CA GLY A 289 15.91 -11.65 8.75
C GLY A 289 15.88 -12.56 9.99
N ALA A 290 16.66 -12.23 11.03
CA ALA A 290 16.66 -12.97 12.29
C ALA A 290 15.30 -12.91 13.00
N GLU A 291 14.62 -11.77 12.95
CA GLU A 291 13.28 -11.61 13.53
C GLU A 291 12.19 -12.25 12.65
N TYR A 292 12.25 -12.09 11.32
CA TYR A 292 11.31 -12.76 10.40
C TYR A 292 11.36 -14.28 10.51
N GLY A 293 12.56 -14.87 10.62
CA GLY A 293 12.75 -16.31 10.77
C GLY A 293 12.16 -16.88 12.06
N GLN A 294 11.89 -16.02 13.05
CA GLN A 294 11.25 -16.38 14.31
C GLN A 294 9.73 -16.21 14.30
N VAL A 295 9.13 -15.66 13.24
CA VAL A 295 7.68 -15.56 13.10
C VAL A 295 7.11 -16.95 12.79
N GLY A 296 6.36 -17.51 13.75
CA GLY A 296 5.72 -18.82 13.61
C GLY A 296 4.54 -18.84 12.62
N ALA A 297 3.82 -19.95 12.59
CA ALA A 297 2.58 -20.06 11.82
C ALA A 297 1.54 -19.04 12.31
N GLY A 298 0.75 -18.49 11.40
CA GLY A 298 -0.29 -17.51 11.73
C GLY A 298 -0.44 -16.42 10.67
N PRO A 299 -1.19 -15.34 10.99
CA PRO A 299 -1.54 -14.29 10.04
C PRO A 299 -0.34 -13.46 9.51
N PHE A 300 0.78 -13.49 10.22
CA PHE A 300 2.01 -12.77 9.84
C PHE A 300 3.01 -13.64 9.08
N ALA A 301 2.83 -14.97 9.05
CA ALA A 301 3.83 -15.91 8.52
C ALA A 301 4.20 -15.63 7.06
N ALA A 302 3.20 -15.42 6.19
CA ALA A 302 3.44 -15.15 4.78
C ALA A 302 4.14 -13.79 4.55
N ARG A 303 3.75 -12.76 5.32
CA ARG A 303 4.38 -11.43 5.26
C ARG A 303 5.82 -11.48 5.74
N ALA A 304 6.09 -12.17 6.84
CA ALA A 304 7.44 -12.36 7.37
C ALA A 304 8.35 -13.11 6.39
N ARG A 305 7.86 -14.20 5.79
CA ARG A 305 8.62 -14.93 4.75
C ARG A 305 8.96 -14.04 3.54
N LEU A 306 8.01 -13.21 3.08
CA LEU A 306 8.29 -12.28 1.99
C LEU A 306 9.28 -11.19 2.43
N GLY A 307 9.15 -10.66 3.65
CA GLY A 307 10.07 -9.68 4.21
C GLY A 307 11.51 -10.19 4.29
N ASP A 308 11.71 -11.45 4.69
CA ASP A 308 13.02 -12.11 4.66
C ASP A 308 13.57 -12.20 3.22
N LEU A 309 12.73 -12.61 2.25
CA LEU A 309 13.14 -12.66 0.85
C LEU A 309 13.51 -11.28 0.28
N GLU A 310 12.78 -10.23 0.65
CA GLU A 310 13.12 -8.85 0.30
C GLU A 310 14.49 -8.45 0.85
N CYS A 311 14.76 -8.74 2.12
CA CYS A 311 16.06 -8.52 2.74
C CYS A 311 17.18 -9.27 2.00
N ARG A 312 16.96 -10.54 1.68
CA ARG A 312 17.93 -11.34 0.90
C ARG A 312 18.21 -10.72 -0.46
N VAL A 313 17.18 -10.23 -1.16
CA VAL A 313 17.36 -9.53 -2.44
C VAL A 313 18.19 -8.25 -2.29
N LEU A 314 17.95 -7.46 -1.25
CA LEU A 314 18.71 -6.23 -0.98
C LEU A 314 20.19 -6.51 -0.69
N THR A 315 20.51 -7.67 -0.11
CA THR A 315 21.90 -8.08 0.16
C THR A 315 22.62 -8.66 -1.06
N LEU A 316 21.93 -8.88 -2.18
CA LEU A 316 22.58 -9.38 -3.40
C LEU A 316 23.57 -8.34 -3.94
N GLY A 317 24.84 -8.75 -4.04
CA GLY A 317 25.89 -7.94 -4.67
C GLY A 317 25.71 -7.82 -6.19
N LYS A 318 26.72 -7.31 -6.90
CA LYS A 318 26.71 -7.22 -8.39
C LYS A 318 26.94 -8.57 -9.09
N GLY A 319 27.55 -9.54 -8.40
CA GLY A 319 27.81 -10.89 -8.94
C GLY A 319 26.59 -11.81 -8.92
N ASN A 320 26.77 -13.10 -9.24
CA ASN A 320 25.69 -14.11 -9.26
C ASN A 320 25.52 -14.87 -7.93
N GLU A 321 26.37 -14.61 -6.95
CA GLU A 321 26.36 -15.28 -5.64
C GLU A 321 25.00 -15.08 -4.95
N GLY A 322 24.42 -16.17 -4.42
CA GLY A 322 23.10 -16.18 -3.77
C GLY A 322 21.89 -15.97 -4.69
N ARG A 323 22.04 -15.41 -5.90
CA ARG A 323 20.90 -15.07 -6.79
C ARG A 323 20.04 -16.28 -7.15
N LYS A 324 20.67 -17.42 -7.46
CA LYS A 324 19.95 -18.65 -7.85
C LYS A 324 19.08 -19.16 -6.70
N GLU A 325 19.60 -19.15 -5.48
CA GLU A 325 18.88 -19.59 -4.28
C GLU A 325 17.73 -18.64 -3.93
N VAL A 326 17.97 -17.33 -4.01
CA VAL A 326 16.93 -16.31 -3.78
C VAL A 326 15.83 -16.40 -4.83
N LEU A 327 16.19 -16.56 -6.11
CA LEU A 327 15.22 -16.74 -7.19
C LEU A 327 14.40 -18.02 -7.02
N ALA A 328 15.03 -19.13 -6.63
CA ALA A 328 14.33 -20.38 -6.33
C ALA A 328 13.34 -20.20 -5.17
N ALA A 329 13.76 -19.54 -4.09
CA ALA A 329 12.89 -19.28 -2.94
C ALA A 329 11.72 -18.35 -3.29
N LEU A 330 11.93 -17.34 -4.15
CA LEU A 330 10.86 -16.48 -4.66
C LEU A 330 9.88 -17.26 -5.54
N ARG A 331 10.35 -18.16 -6.41
CA ARG A 331 9.47 -19.05 -7.19
C ARG A 331 8.59 -19.92 -6.29
N THR A 332 9.19 -20.56 -5.28
CA THR A 332 8.45 -21.35 -4.28
C THR A 332 7.41 -20.48 -3.58
N PHE A 333 7.77 -19.27 -3.14
CA PHE A 333 6.82 -18.37 -2.51
C PHE A 333 5.66 -18.00 -3.44
N VAL A 334 5.93 -17.67 -4.70
CA VAL A 334 4.89 -17.35 -5.70
C VAL A 334 3.94 -18.52 -5.92
N HIS A 335 4.44 -19.75 -5.90
CA HIS A 335 3.63 -20.96 -6.03
C HIS A 335 2.73 -21.18 -4.81
N ASP A 336 3.28 -21.02 -3.61
CA ASP A 336 2.59 -21.32 -2.34
C ASP A 336 1.73 -20.18 -1.80
N ALA A 337 1.86 -18.96 -2.36
CA ALA A 337 1.19 -17.77 -1.85
C ALA A 337 -0.33 -17.85 -2.02
N SER A 338 -1.04 -17.96 -0.89
CA SER A 338 -2.50 -17.82 -0.84
C SER A 338 -2.95 -16.37 -1.04
N ASP A 339 -2.18 -15.41 -0.54
CA ASP A 339 -2.40 -13.98 -0.75
C ASP A 339 -1.85 -13.56 -2.12
N LYS A 340 -2.77 -13.18 -3.03
CA LYS A 340 -2.43 -12.77 -4.39
C LYS A 340 -1.58 -11.49 -4.45
N GLY A 341 -1.75 -10.57 -3.51
CA GLY A 341 -0.95 -9.35 -3.44
C GLY A 341 0.50 -9.65 -3.06
N LEU A 342 0.71 -10.52 -2.06
CA LEU A 342 2.05 -10.98 -1.71
C LEU A 342 2.70 -11.79 -2.85
N GLY A 343 1.92 -12.65 -3.51
CA GLY A 343 2.37 -13.40 -4.68
C GLY A 343 2.81 -12.49 -5.84
N ALA A 344 2.05 -11.44 -6.13
CA ALA A 344 2.38 -10.44 -7.17
C ALA A 344 3.70 -9.73 -6.87
N ARG A 345 3.90 -9.27 -5.62
CA ARG A 345 5.15 -8.63 -5.18
C ARG A 345 6.34 -9.59 -5.29
N ALA A 346 6.17 -10.85 -4.87
CA ALA A 346 7.21 -11.87 -4.96
C ALA A 346 7.58 -12.21 -6.42
N ALA A 347 6.60 -12.31 -7.32
CA ALA A 347 6.84 -12.58 -8.75
C ALA A 347 7.62 -11.43 -9.41
N LEU A 348 7.26 -10.18 -9.09
CA LEU A 348 7.98 -9.01 -9.59
C LEU A 348 9.41 -8.94 -9.04
N LEU A 349 9.58 -9.25 -7.76
CA LEU A 349 10.90 -9.31 -7.12
C LEU A 349 11.78 -10.40 -7.73
N GLY A 350 11.23 -11.60 -7.95
CA GLY A 350 11.93 -12.70 -8.62
C GLY A 350 12.36 -12.33 -10.04
N ALA A 351 11.48 -11.67 -10.80
CA ALA A 351 11.79 -11.20 -12.14
C ALA A 351 12.91 -10.15 -12.13
N ALA A 352 12.92 -9.23 -11.16
CA ALA A 352 14.00 -8.27 -11.00
C ALA A 352 15.35 -8.95 -10.67
N VAL A 353 15.34 -9.97 -9.81
CA VAL A 353 16.55 -10.78 -9.49
C VAL A 353 17.08 -11.49 -10.73
N ALA A 354 16.19 -12.11 -11.52
CA ALA A 354 16.53 -12.79 -12.75
C ALA A 354 17.09 -11.85 -13.82
N ALA A 355 16.45 -10.69 -14.01
CA ALA A 355 16.90 -9.65 -14.95
C ALA A 355 18.27 -9.06 -14.57
N GLY A 356 18.61 -9.05 -13.28
CA GLY A 356 19.89 -8.54 -12.75
C GLY A 356 21.04 -9.56 -12.74
N ALA A 357 20.80 -10.83 -13.12
CA ALA A 357 21.86 -11.83 -13.22
C ALA A 357 22.86 -11.50 -14.35
N THR A 358 24.06 -12.10 -14.31
CA THR A 358 25.09 -11.91 -15.35
C THR A 358 25.52 -13.27 -15.93
N PRO A 359 25.06 -13.67 -17.13
CA PRO A 359 24.08 -12.97 -17.96
C PRO A 359 22.66 -13.00 -17.35
N PRO A 360 21.77 -12.08 -17.75
CA PRO A 360 20.37 -12.07 -17.28
C PRO A 360 19.63 -13.37 -17.63
N ASP A 361 18.85 -13.89 -16.68
CA ASP A 361 17.96 -15.04 -16.90
C ASP A 361 16.61 -14.56 -17.46
N GLN A 362 16.61 -14.22 -18.74
CA GLN A 362 15.41 -13.72 -19.42
C GLN A 362 14.28 -14.75 -19.47
N GLY A 363 14.61 -16.06 -19.45
CA GLY A 363 13.62 -17.13 -19.38
C GLY A 363 12.81 -17.07 -18.09
N ALA A 364 13.49 -16.92 -16.95
CA ALA A 364 12.85 -16.75 -15.65
C ALA A 364 12.01 -15.48 -15.56
N VAL A 365 12.45 -14.37 -16.17
CA VAL A 365 11.64 -13.13 -16.22
C VAL A 365 10.32 -13.38 -16.94
N VAL A 366 10.35 -14.03 -18.10
CA VAL A 366 9.13 -14.34 -18.85
C VAL A 366 8.24 -15.32 -18.08
N GLU A 367 8.79 -16.39 -17.52
CA GLU A 367 8.07 -17.36 -16.69
C GLU A 367 7.31 -16.68 -15.54
N LEU A 368 7.99 -15.80 -14.79
CA LEU A 368 7.41 -15.15 -13.62
C LEU A 368 6.37 -14.09 -13.97
N LEU A 369 6.48 -13.43 -15.12
CA LEU A 369 5.63 -12.29 -15.48
C LEU A 369 4.61 -12.58 -16.59
N ASP A 370 4.63 -13.77 -17.19
CA ASP A 370 3.63 -14.10 -18.21
C ASP A 370 2.22 -14.11 -17.62
N GLY A 371 1.28 -13.47 -18.33
CA GLY A 371 -0.08 -13.26 -17.86
C GLY A 371 -0.20 -12.60 -16.47
N PHE A 372 0.76 -11.76 -16.05
CA PHE A 372 0.81 -11.16 -14.71
C PHE A 372 -0.48 -10.41 -14.37
N GLU A 373 -1.00 -9.62 -15.30
CA GLU A 373 -2.20 -8.81 -15.12
C GLU A 373 -3.46 -9.67 -14.95
N GLN A 374 -3.51 -10.84 -15.60
CA GLN A 374 -4.61 -11.80 -15.43
C GLN A 374 -4.49 -12.59 -14.11
N ARG A 375 -3.27 -12.93 -13.70
CA ARG A 375 -3.02 -13.64 -12.43
C ARG A 375 -3.21 -12.76 -11.20
N TYR A 376 -2.96 -11.45 -11.34
CA TYR A 376 -2.99 -10.48 -10.25
C TYR A 376 -3.77 -9.20 -10.65
N PRO A 377 -5.09 -9.30 -10.88
CA PRO A 377 -5.90 -8.18 -11.36
C PRO A 377 -5.97 -7.00 -10.37
N ASP A 378 -5.82 -7.27 -9.07
CA ASP A 378 -5.90 -6.26 -8.01
C ASP A 378 -4.58 -5.51 -7.79
N ALA A 379 -3.44 -6.03 -8.29
CA ALA A 379 -2.11 -5.45 -8.13
C ALA A 379 -1.78 -4.40 -9.21
N LYS A 380 -2.71 -3.47 -9.46
CA LYS A 380 -2.66 -2.51 -10.57
C LYS A 380 -1.45 -1.58 -10.53
N ASP A 381 -0.97 -1.27 -9.34
CA ASP A 381 0.25 -0.49 -9.09
C ASP A 381 1.52 -1.19 -9.60
N LEU A 382 1.51 -2.53 -9.65
CA LEU A 382 2.64 -3.35 -10.10
C LEU A 382 2.63 -3.64 -11.62
N HIS A 383 1.46 -3.51 -12.28
CA HIS A 383 1.29 -3.86 -13.70
C HIS A 383 2.29 -3.14 -14.63
N PRO A 384 2.53 -1.82 -14.53
CA PRO A 384 3.46 -1.14 -15.43
C PRO A 384 4.89 -1.70 -15.36
N ARG A 385 5.35 -2.02 -14.14
CA ARG A 385 6.70 -2.54 -13.93
C ARG A 385 6.84 -3.99 -14.38
N ALA A 386 5.82 -4.81 -14.15
CA ALA A 386 5.76 -6.17 -14.68
C ALA A 386 5.80 -6.17 -16.23
N LEU A 387 5.01 -5.30 -16.85
CA LEU A 387 4.95 -5.16 -18.31
C LEU A 387 6.30 -4.74 -18.89
N GLU A 388 6.98 -3.75 -18.28
CA GLU A 388 8.30 -3.31 -18.72
C GLU A 388 9.32 -4.45 -18.73
N LEU A 389 9.44 -5.19 -17.61
CA LEU A 389 10.40 -6.27 -17.48
C LEU A 389 10.09 -7.42 -18.44
N ARG A 390 8.80 -7.78 -18.58
CA ARG A 390 8.35 -8.81 -19.52
C ARG A 390 8.64 -8.44 -20.97
N LEU A 391 8.36 -7.20 -21.37
CA LEU A 391 8.64 -6.69 -22.72
C LEU A 391 10.13 -6.83 -23.05
N ALA A 392 11.00 -6.33 -22.17
CA ALA A 392 12.45 -6.41 -22.36
C ALA A 392 12.93 -7.88 -22.49
N ALA A 393 12.41 -8.78 -21.65
CA ALA A 393 12.79 -10.19 -21.67
C ALA A 393 12.29 -10.93 -22.92
N ARG A 394 11.07 -10.65 -23.38
CA ARG A 394 10.53 -11.22 -24.63
C ARG A 394 11.30 -10.77 -25.85
N VAL A 395 11.71 -9.50 -25.91
CA VAL A 395 12.58 -8.99 -26.97
C VAL A 395 13.93 -9.70 -26.96
N ALA A 396 14.57 -9.81 -25.80
CA ALA A 396 15.87 -10.48 -25.65
C ALA A 396 15.81 -11.98 -26.02
N THR A 397 14.70 -12.65 -25.70
CA THR A 397 14.49 -14.09 -26.02
C THR A 397 13.93 -14.35 -27.41
N GLY A 398 13.65 -13.30 -28.20
CA GLY A 398 13.12 -13.46 -29.57
C GLY A 398 11.65 -13.81 -29.67
N ARG A 399 10.88 -13.66 -28.59
CA ARG A 399 9.42 -13.87 -28.56
C ARG A 399 8.68 -12.64 -29.11
N LEU A 400 8.90 -12.35 -30.40
CA LEU A 400 8.54 -11.06 -31.01
C LEU A 400 7.03 -10.81 -31.14
N GLU A 401 6.22 -11.85 -31.36
CA GLU A 401 4.76 -11.70 -31.41
C GLU A 401 4.19 -11.28 -30.06
N GLU A 402 4.66 -11.91 -28.98
CA GLU A 402 4.27 -11.56 -27.63
C GLU A 402 4.82 -10.18 -27.22
N ALA A 403 6.06 -9.87 -27.60
CA ALA A 403 6.66 -8.55 -27.39
C ALA A 403 5.89 -7.44 -28.11
N SER A 404 5.31 -7.72 -29.28
CA SER A 404 4.45 -6.77 -30.01
C SER A 404 3.24 -6.35 -29.17
N ARG A 405 2.54 -7.33 -28.58
CA ARG A 405 1.38 -7.08 -27.72
C ARG A 405 1.76 -6.31 -26.45
N ASP A 406 2.88 -6.68 -25.83
CA ASP A 406 3.38 -5.96 -24.65
C ASP A 406 3.79 -4.53 -24.98
N LEU A 407 4.39 -4.29 -26.15
CA LEU A 407 4.76 -2.95 -26.61
C LEU A 407 3.51 -2.09 -26.81
N ASP A 408 2.45 -2.63 -27.41
CA ASP A 408 1.17 -1.93 -27.56
C ASP A 408 0.57 -1.55 -26.21
N ALA A 409 0.53 -2.50 -25.27
CA ALA A 409 0.08 -2.23 -23.91
C ALA A 409 0.95 -1.17 -23.22
N PHE A 410 2.27 -1.22 -23.41
CA PHE A 410 3.21 -0.29 -22.78
C PHE A 410 3.06 1.13 -23.32
N LEU A 411 2.85 1.29 -24.63
CA LEU A 411 2.61 2.58 -25.27
C LEU A 411 1.27 3.19 -24.84
N ALA A 412 0.27 2.35 -24.54
CA ALA A 412 -1.03 2.79 -24.02
C ALA A 412 -0.99 3.26 -22.55
N LEU A 413 0.04 2.91 -21.79
CA LEU A 413 0.19 3.37 -20.40
C LEU A 413 0.32 4.90 -20.35
N ARG A 414 -0.24 5.51 -19.30
CA ARG A 414 0.04 6.90 -18.92
C ARG A 414 1.26 6.98 -17.99
N ALA A 415 2.41 6.46 -18.44
CA ALA A 415 3.68 6.62 -17.73
C ALA A 415 4.28 8.02 -17.96
N GLY A 416 5.12 8.49 -17.04
CA GLY A 416 5.88 9.74 -17.20
C GLY A 416 6.76 9.70 -18.46
N ALA A 417 6.77 10.80 -19.23
CA ALA A 417 7.42 10.84 -20.54
C ALA A 417 8.92 10.50 -20.50
N ALA A 418 9.64 10.86 -19.43
CA ALA A 418 11.07 10.56 -19.30
C ALA A 418 11.36 9.07 -19.10
N GLU A 419 10.67 8.41 -18.17
CA GLU A 419 10.85 6.98 -17.87
C GLU A 419 10.49 6.12 -19.07
N ARG A 420 9.35 6.42 -19.71
CA ARG A 420 8.90 5.76 -20.93
C ARG A 420 9.97 5.81 -22.03
N ARG A 421 10.54 6.99 -22.29
CA ARG A 421 11.62 7.15 -23.29
C ARG A 421 12.85 6.31 -22.95
N GLY A 422 13.24 6.24 -21.68
CA GLY A 422 14.37 5.42 -21.24
C GLY A 422 14.18 3.93 -21.54
N THR A 423 12.98 3.40 -21.27
CA THR A 423 12.61 2.02 -21.59
C THR A 423 12.55 1.78 -23.09
N LEU A 424 11.87 2.65 -23.85
CA LEU A 424 11.76 2.56 -25.30
C LEU A 424 13.13 2.61 -25.98
N ALA A 425 14.04 3.48 -25.55
CA ALA A 425 15.39 3.55 -26.11
C ALA A 425 16.17 2.23 -25.91
N ARG A 426 16.02 1.59 -24.74
CA ARG A 426 16.67 0.30 -24.45
C ARG A 426 16.10 -0.82 -25.32
N VAL A 427 14.77 -0.94 -25.35
CA VAL A 427 14.06 -1.95 -26.14
C VAL A 427 14.29 -1.75 -27.64
N GLY A 428 14.27 -0.50 -28.12
CA GLY A 428 14.52 -0.14 -29.51
C GLY A 428 15.91 -0.51 -29.98
N ARG A 429 16.96 -0.26 -29.17
CA ARG A 429 18.34 -0.69 -29.49
C ARG A 429 18.47 -2.21 -29.58
N GLU A 430 17.85 -2.95 -28.68
CA GLU A 430 17.89 -4.41 -28.71
C GLU A 430 17.18 -4.95 -29.95
N LEU A 431 16.00 -4.42 -30.28
CA LEU A 431 15.25 -4.78 -31.49
C LEU A 431 16.03 -4.45 -32.77
N ALA A 432 16.68 -3.28 -32.84
CA ALA A 432 17.50 -2.89 -33.98
C ALA A 432 18.71 -3.82 -34.14
N THR A 433 19.41 -4.13 -33.04
CA THR A 433 20.53 -5.08 -33.04
C THR A 433 20.08 -6.48 -33.47
N ARG A 434 18.90 -6.90 -33.03
CA ARG A 434 18.31 -8.18 -33.45
C ARG A 434 17.95 -8.16 -34.94
N ALA A 435 17.35 -7.08 -35.44
CA ALA A 435 17.03 -6.94 -36.86
C ALA A 435 18.29 -6.96 -37.76
N GLU A 436 19.44 -6.56 -37.24
CA GLU A 436 20.73 -6.65 -37.96
C GLU A 436 21.30 -8.07 -38.01
N ARG A 437 21.12 -8.84 -36.92
CA ARG A 437 21.77 -10.15 -36.73
C ARG A 437 20.86 -11.33 -37.02
N ALA A 438 19.55 -11.12 -37.10
CA ALA A 438 18.55 -12.15 -37.28
C ALA A 438 18.67 -12.83 -38.65
N ALA A 439 18.29 -14.11 -38.69
CA ALA A 439 18.10 -14.81 -39.96
C ALA A 439 17.00 -14.13 -40.80
N PRO A 440 17.00 -14.29 -42.14
CA PRO A 440 16.06 -13.59 -43.03
C PRO A 440 14.57 -13.75 -42.65
N ALA A 441 14.19 -14.87 -42.03
CA ALA A 441 12.82 -15.11 -41.57
C ALA A 441 12.45 -14.35 -40.27
N GLU A 442 13.42 -14.09 -39.38
CA GLU A 442 13.23 -13.39 -38.10
C GLU A 442 13.45 -11.88 -38.21
N GLN A 443 14.10 -11.43 -39.28
CA GLN A 443 14.45 -10.03 -39.52
C GLN A 443 13.22 -9.12 -39.69
N PRO A 444 12.19 -9.45 -40.49
CA PRO A 444 11.05 -8.54 -40.70
C PRO A 444 10.24 -8.20 -39.44
N PRO A 445 9.89 -9.18 -38.56
CA PRO A 445 9.19 -8.87 -37.32
C PRO A 445 10.02 -7.99 -36.36
N ALA A 446 11.33 -8.26 -36.23
CA ALA A 446 12.21 -7.45 -35.38
C ALA A 446 12.34 -6.02 -35.91
N LEU A 447 12.46 -5.89 -37.23
CA LEU A 447 12.54 -4.59 -37.92
C LEU A 447 11.25 -3.79 -37.75
N ALA A 448 10.08 -4.41 -37.91
CA ALA A 448 8.79 -3.75 -37.74
C ALA A 448 8.61 -3.20 -36.30
N LEU A 449 9.00 -3.98 -35.29
CA LEU A 449 8.96 -3.55 -33.90
C LEU A 449 9.96 -2.42 -33.62
N ALA A 450 11.19 -2.52 -34.12
CA ALA A 450 12.19 -1.46 -33.98
C ALA A 450 11.67 -0.14 -34.58
N ARG A 451 11.09 -0.17 -35.79
CA ARG A 451 10.49 1.00 -36.45
C ARG A 451 9.38 1.61 -35.61
N LYS A 452 8.50 0.78 -35.05
CA LYS A 452 7.41 1.24 -34.18
C LYS A 452 7.94 1.99 -32.95
N VAL A 453 8.96 1.45 -32.29
CA VAL A 453 9.60 2.10 -31.13
C VAL A 453 10.26 3.42 -31.52
N TYR A 454 11.08 3.43 -32.58
CA TYR A 454 11.79 4.64 -32.99
C TYR A 454 10.88 5.71 -33.60
N THR A 455 9.72 5.34 -34.15
CA THR A 455 8.68 6.30 -34.55
C THR A 455 8.17 7.08 -33.33
N VAL A 456 7.94 6.41 -32.20
CA VAL A 456 7.52 7.07 -30.97
C VAL A 456 8.65 7.93 -30.40
N LEU A 457 9.87 7.38 -30.33
CA LEU A 457 11.03 8.13 -29.83
C LEU A 457 11.30 9.39 -30.65
N ALA A 458 11.35 9.30 -31.97
CA ALA A 458 11.58 10.45 -32.84
C ALA A 458 10.54 11.57 -32.67
N ARG A 459 9.27 11.20 -32.41
CA ARG A 459 8.18 12.15 -32.12
C ARG A 459 8.31 12.78 -30.73
N GLU A 460 8.68 12.00 -29.71
CA GLU A 460 8.71 12.44 -28.31
C GLU A 460 9.99 13.15 -27.89
N SER A 461 11.15 12.74 -28.41
CA SER A 461 12.44 13.36 -28.10
C SER A 461 12.78 14.49 -29.06
N GLY A 462 12.36 14.37 -30.32
CA GLY A 462 12.78 15.25 -31.40
C GLY A 462 14.30 15.27 -31.62
N ASP A 463 15.04 14.28 -31.11
CA ASP A 463 16.51 14.23 -31.25
C ASP A 463 16.93 13.68 -32.62
N ALA A 464 18.06 14.16 -33.13
CA ALA A 464 18.58 13.75 -34.43
C ALA A 464 18.95 12.26 -34.47
N GLY A 465 19.44 11.69 -33.36
CA GLY A 465 19.85 10.30 -33.29
C GLY A 465 18.68 9.34 -33.49
N SER A 466 17.58 9.55 -32.79
CA SER A 466 16.36 8.74 -32.95
C SER A 466 15.78 8.80 -34.36
N ARG A 467 15.87 9.97 -35.04
CA ARG A 467 15.45 10.11 -36.44
C ARG A 467 16.37 9.38 -37.41
N ILE A 468 17.68 9.46 -37.21
CA ILE A 468 18.67 8.74 -38.03
C ILE A 468 18.43 7.24 -37.92
N VAL A 469 18.28 6.71 -36.69
CA VAL A 469 18.04 5.28 -36.50
C VAL A 469 16.71 4.85 -37.13
N LEU A 470 15.64 5.64 -36.99
CA LEU A 470 14.38 5.36 -37.69
C LEU A 470 14.57 5.31 -39.21
N ALA A 471 15.32 6.26 -39.77
CA ALA A 471 15.60 6.32 -41.20
C ALA A 471 16.41 5.11 -41.69
N ASP A 472 17.42 4.67 -40.93
CA ASP A 472 18.17 3.45 -41.23
C ASP A 472 17.27 2.21 -41.22
N LEU A 473 16.32 2.13 -40.28
CA LEU A 473 15.35 1.05 -40.19
C LEU A 473 14.34 1.08 -41.35
N ASP A 474 13.87 2.26 -41.76
CA ASP A 474 12.99 2.43 -42.92
C ASP A 474 13.71 2.01 -44.21
N LEU A 475 14.97 2.41 -44.38
CA LEU A 475 15.77 2.04 -45.55
C LEU A 475 15.97 0.52 -45.64
N ARG A 476 16.25 -0.13 -44.51
CA ARG A 476 16.34 -1.61 -44.44
C ARG A 476 15.02 -2.30 -44.70
N ALA A 477 13.90 -1.67 -44.37
CA ALA A 477 12.57 -2.18 -44.68
C ALA A 477 12.17 -1.98 -46.16
N GLY A 478 13.04 -1.35 -46.97
CA GLY A 478 12.77 -1.02 -48.36
C GLY A 478 12.00 0.29 -48.55
N ASP A 479 11.68 1.01 -47.48
CA ASP A 479 10.99 2.30 -47.52
C ASP A 479 12.01 3.44 -47.66
N ALA A 480 12.67 3.46 -48.82
CA ALA A 480 13.70 4.45 -49.10
C ALA A 480 13.14 5.88 -49.12
N ALA A 481 11.86 6.06 -49.46
CA ALA A 481 11.18 7.35 -49.45
C ALA A 481 11.06 7.93 -48.03
N ALA A 482 10.52 7.15 -47.09
CA ALA A 482 10.43 7.55 -45.69
C ALA A 482 11.81 7.81 -45.07
N ALA A 483 12.78 6.92 -45.34
CA ALA A 483 14.14 7.07 -44.87
C ALA A 483 14.78 8.40 -45.31
N ARG A 484 14.67 8.73 -46.61
CA ARG A 484 15.20 9.99 -47.15
C ARG A 484 14.60 11.20 -46.47
N ALA A 485 13.28 11.23 -46.28
CA ALA A 485 12.59 12.35 -45.63
C ALA A 485 13.13 12.61 -44.21
N LEU A 486 13.34 11.54 -43.43
CA LEU A 486 13.89 11.65 -42.07
C LEU A 486 15.34 12.13 -42.04
N TYR A 487 16.21 11.64 -42.94
CA TYR A 487 17.57 12.18 -43.03
C TYR A 487 17.56 13.65 -43.45
N GLU A 488 16.71 14.04 -44.38
CA GLU A 488 16.57 15.44 -44.79
C GLU A 488 16.08 16.34 -43.65
N GLU A 489 15.18 15.86 -42.78
CA GLU A 489 14.80 16.60 -41.57
C GLU A 489 15.99 16.85 -40.64
N VAL A 490 16.86 15.84 -40.46
CA VAL A 490 18.09 16.01 -39.68
C VAL A 490 19.01 17.02 -40.36
N LEU A 491 19.17 16.95 -41.68
CA LEU A 491 20.00 17.86 -42.46
C LEU A 491 19.49 19.31 -42.50
N LYS A 492 18.19 19.55 -42.25
CA LYS A 492 17.66 20.91 -42.06
C LYS A 492 18.18 21.55 -40.77
N THR A 493 18.50 20.73 -39.77
CA THR A 493 18.97 21.19 -38.45
C THR A 493 20.49 21.18 -38.36
N ASP A 494 21.12 20.11 -38.85
CA ASP A 494 22.56 19.95 -38.99
C ASP A 494 22.90 19.54 -40.44
N GLY A 495 23.15 20.56 -41.27
CA GLY A 495 23.47 20.35 -42.69
C GLY A 495 24.80 19.64 -42.96
N ALA A 496 25.64 19.47 -41.94
CA ALA A 496 26.94 18.81 -42.02
C ALA A 496 26.93 17.40 -41.39
N SER A 497 25.78 16.91 -40.92
CA SER A 497 25.65 15.57 -40.33
C SER A 497 26.10 14.50 -41.33
N ALA A 498 27.31 13.96 -41.13
CA ALA A 498 27.91 12.98 -42.03
C ALA A 498 27.08 11.69 -42.10
N GLU A 499 26.45 11.30 -40.99
CA GLU A 499 25.59 10.12 -40.93
C GLU A 499 24.30 10.33 -41.75
N ALA A 500 23.62 11.47 -41.57
CA ALA A 500 22.42 11.78 -42.33
C ALA A 500 22.71 11.99 -43.83
N LEU A 501 23.84 12.61 -44.20
CA LEU A 501 24.25 12.75 -45.60
C LEU A 501 24.46 11.39 -46.26
N ARG A 502 25.20 10.48 -45.61
CA ARG A 502 25.43 9.12 -46.13
C ARG A 502 24.12 8.34 -46.23
N GLY A 503 23.26 8.44 -45.21
CA GLY A 503 21.93 7.84 -45.19
C GLY A 503 21.04 8.33 -46.34
N ALA A 504 20.91 9.64 -46.51
CA ALA A 504 20.13 10.26 -47.58
C ALA A 504 20.65 9.85 -48.96
N ALA A 505 21.96 9.74 -49.13
CA ALA A 505 22.57 9.30 -50.38
C ALA A 505 22.21 7.84 -50.71
N ARG A 506 22.27 6.94 -49.73
CA ARG A 506 21.85 5.54 -49.89
C ARG A 506 20.35 5.42 -50.16
N ALA A 507 19.53 6.21 -49.47
CA ALA A 507 18.09 6.25 -49.66
C ALA A 507 17.71 6.77 -51.06
N ALA A 508 18.34 7.85 -51.54
CA ALA A 508 18.14 8.34 -52.90
C ALA A 508 18.57 7.31 -53.96
N ALA A 509 19.71 6.64 -53.75
CA ALA A 509 20.15 5.56 -54.64
C ALA A 509 19.13 4.39 -54.69
N ALA A 510 18.60 3.98 -53.55
CA ALA A 510 17.59 2.93 -53.45
C ALA A 510 16.25 3.30 -54.11
N GLN A 511 15.92 4.60 -54.18
CA GLN A 511 14.77 5.12 -54.96
C GLN A 511 15.04 5.21 -56.47
N GLY A 512 16.28 4.97 -56.92
CA GLY A 512 16.70 5.21 -58.30
C GLY A 512 16.99 6.69 -58.62
N ASP A 513 16.97 7.59 -57.63
CA ASP A 513 17.28 9.01 -57.78
C ASP A 513 18.80 9.25 -57.70
N ARG A 514 19.48 8.87 -58.78
CA ARG A 514 20.95 8.92 -58.88
C ARG A 514 21.50 10.34 -58.75
N ALA A 515 20.79 11.34 -59.29
CA ALA A 515 21.23 12.73 -59.26
C ALA A 515 21.36 13.25 -57.83
N HIS A 516 20.33 13.04 -57.00
CA HIS A 516 20.37 13.44 -55.60
C HIS A 516 21.35 12.57 -54.80
N ALA A 517 21.44 11.27 -55.08
CA ALA A 517 22.43 10.40 -54.45
C ALA A 517 23.86 10.94 -54.62
N LEU A 518 24.26 11.29 -55.85
CA LEU A 518 25.57 11.88 -56.14
C LEU A 518 25.77 13.24 -55.46
N ALA A 519 24.72 14.07 -55.38
CA ALA A 519 24.77 15.36 -54.70
C ALA A 519 25.03 15.22 -53.19
N TYR A 520 24.37 14.27 -52.51
CA TYR A 520 24.63 13.98 -51.10
C TYR A 520 26.04 13.44 -50.90
N TRP A 521 26.51 12.50 -51.73
CA TRP A 521 27.89 11.99 -51.64
C TRP A 521 28.94 13.08 -51.85
N ARG A 522 28.67 14.05 -52.73
CA ARG A 522 29.55 15.22 -52.90
C ARG A 522 29.64 16.04 -51.60
N ARG A 523 28.52 16.29 -50.94
CA ARG A 523 28.51 16.98 -49.63
C ARG A 523 29.27 16.19 -48.56
N VAL A 524 29.22 14.85 -48.58
CA VAL A 524 30.05 14.02 -47.69
C VAL A 524 31.54 14.25 -47.96
N LEU A 525 31.95 14.28 -49.23
CA LEU A 525 33.35 14.54 -49.62
C LEU A 525 33.80 15.95 -49.20
N ASP A 526 32.96 16.96 -49.40
CA ASP A 526 33.26 18.35 -49.04
C ASP A 526 33.43 18.50 -47.51
N ALA A 527 32.70 17.69 -46.73
CA ALA A 527 32.77 17.69 -45.27
C ALA A 527 33.82 16.72 -44.69
N SER A 528 34.47 15.88 -45.51
CA SER A 528 35.40 14.84 -45.06
C SER A 528 36.85 15.14 -45.44
N PRO A 529 37.84 14.92 -44.56
CA PRO A 529 39.25 14.99 -44.93
C PRO A 529 39.56 14.05 -46.11
N PRO A 530 40.21 14.53 -47.18
CA PRO A 530 40.65 13.68 -48.28
C PRO A 530 41.46 12.49 -47.77
N GLY A 531 41.12 11.29 -48.26
CA GLY A 531 41.82 10.07 -47.88
C GLY A 531 41.30 9.33 -46.65
N GLY A 532 40.43 9.94 -45.85
CA GLY A 532 39.81 9.28 -44.71
C GLY A 532 38.76 8.25 -45.12
N THR A 533 38.32 7.42 -44.16
CA THR A 533 37.34 6.35 -44.40
C THR A 533 36.04 6.86 -45.04
N ALA A 534 35.43 7.91 -44.47
CA ALA A 534 34.18 8.47 -45.00
C ALA A 534 34.33 9.09 -46.40
N TRP A 535 35.51 9.65 -46.70
CA TRP A 535 35.82 10.16 -48.02
C TRP A 535 35.89 9.03 -49.05
N TYR A 536 36.54 7.92 -48.71
CA TYR A 536 36.60 6.74 -49.57
C TYR A 536 35.26 6.03 -49.71
N GLU A 537 34.44 5.95 -48.66
CA GLU A 537 33.07 5.43 -48.75
C GLU A 537 32.26 6.20 -49.79
N ALA A 538 32.32 7.53 -49.75
CA ALA A 538 31.65 8.37 -50.73
C ALA A 538 32.20 8.18 -52.15
N ARG A 539 33.52 7.99 -52.32
CA ARG A 539 34.13 7.68 -53.62
C ARG A 539 33.68 6.33 -54.18
N VAL A 540 33.66 5.28 -53.37
CA VAL A 540 33.14 3.96 -53.77
C VAL A 540 31.70 4.08 -54.24
N ALA A 541 30.86 4.79 -53.48
CA ALA A 541 29.46 4.99 -53.85
C ALA A 541 29.29 5.80 -55.15
N GLN A 542 30.02 6.91 -55.33
CA GLN A 542 29.98 7.70 -56.56
C GLN A 542 30.40 6.87 -57.79
N VAL A 543 31.52 6.14 -57.69
CA VAL A 543 32.03 5.31 -58.80
C VAL A 543 31.01 4.22 -59.15
N THR A 544 30.38 3.60 -58.14
CA THR A 544 29.38 2.55 -58.35
C THR A 544 28.17 3.12 -59.09
N LEU A 545 27.60 4.23 -58.61
CA LEU A 545 26.44 4.88 -59.23
C LEU A 545 26.71 5.34 -60.66
N LEU A 546 27.87 5.96 -60.92
CA LEU A 546 28.26 6.42 -62.25
C LEU A 546 28.51 5.24 -63.22
N ALA A 547 29.13 4.16 -62.74
CA ALA A 547 29.37 2.98 -63.55
C ALA A 547 28.06 2.26 -63.93
N GLU A 548 27.11 2.16 -63.00
CA GLU A 548 25.76 1.61 -63.23
C GLU A 548 24.93 2.47 -64.20
N ASP A 549 25.15 3.78 -64.20
CA ASP A 549 24.51 4.73 -65.12
C ASP A 549 25.19 4.79 -66.50
N GLY A 550 26.23 3.98 -66.72
CA GLY A 550 26.99 3.95 -67.98
C GLY A 550 27.99 5.10 -68.17
N GLN A 551 28.13 5.99 -67.17
CA GLN A 551 29.06 7.12 -67.15
C GLN A 551 30.49 6.68 -66.77
N LYS A 552 30.99 5.66 -67.48
CA LYS A 552 32.27 4.99 -67.19
C LYS A 552 33.48 5.91 -67.23
N ALA A 553 33.52 6.88 -68.16
CA ALA A 553 34.64 7.80 -68.27
C ALA A 553 34.81 8.63 -66.99
N GLN A 554 33.71 9.20 -66.49
CA GLN A 554 33.70 9.98 -65.26
C GLN A 554 33.98 9.10 -64.03
N ALA A 555 33.41 7.90 -63.96
CA ALA A 555 33.72 6.93 -62.91
C ALA A 555 35.22 6.56 -62.88
N CYS A 556 35.84 6.40 -64.05
CA CYS A 556 37.27 6.11 -64.19
C CYS A 556 38.16 7.27 -63.74
N GLU A 557 37.77 8.52 -64.04
CA GLU A 557 38.48 9.69 -63.54
C GLU A 557 38.46 9.77 -62.01
N LEU A 558 37.31 9.51 -61.37
CA LEU A 558 37.19 9.50 -59.92
C LEU A 558 38.05 8.41 -59.27
N LEU A 559 38.11 7.23 -59.88
CA LEU A 559 38.98 6.13 -59.45
C LEU A 559 40.45 6.54 -59.45
N ARG A 560 40.93 7.08 -60.57
CA ARG A 560 42.32 7.54 -60.71
C ARG A 560 42.65 8.66 -59.74
N ALA A 561 41.73 9.60 -59.53
CA ALA A 561 41.90 10.72 -58.61
C ALA A 561 41.95 10.29 -57.14
N ALA A 562 41.41 9.12 -56.79
CA ALA A 562 41.43 8.59 -55.44
C ALA A 562 42.72 7.82 -55.08
N ARG A 563 43.54 7.43 -56.06
CA ARG A 563 44.69 6.55 -55.84
C ARG A 563 45.74 7.12 -54.87
N GLY A 564 46.20 6.29 -53.94
CA GLY A 564 47.30 6.58 -53.03
C GLY A 564 47.00 7.70 -52.02
N ARG A 565 45.72 7.96 -51.76
CA ARG A 565 45.28 9.02 -50.85
C ARG A 565 44.87 8.50 -49.48
N ALA A 566 44.87 7.20 -49.20
CA ALA A 566 44.43 6.67 -47.92
C ALA A 566 45.25 7.19 -46.74
N THR A 567 44.53 7.68 -45.73
CA THR A 567 45.08 8.22 -44.48
C THR A 567 44.56 7.48 -43.24
N SER A 568 43.73 6.44 -43.44
CA SER A 568 43.20 5.59 -42.37
C SER A 568 43.16 4.13 -42.82
N ALA A 569 43.21 3.20 -41.86
CA ALA A 569 43.11 1.77 -42.14
C ALA A 569 41.80 1.38 -42.86
N GLY A 570 40.70 2.05 -42.54
CA GLY A 570 39.44 1.89 -43.28
C GLY A 570 39.50 2.45 -44.69
N GLY A 571 40.20 3.58 -44.88
CA GLY A 571 40.52 4.14 -46.19
C GLY A 571 41.35 3.19 -47.04
N ASP A 572 42.34 2.50 -46.46
CA ASP A 572 43.18 1.52 -47.17
C ASP A 572 42.34 0.36 -47.74
N GLN A 573 41.42 -0.18 -46.94
CA GLN A 573 40.52 -1.25 -47.37
C GLN A 573 39.60 -0.80 -48.51
N LEU A 574 39.05 0.40 -48.41
CA LEU A 574 38.15 0.94 -49.43
C LEU A 574 38.91 1.37 -50.69
N GLU A 575 40.16 1.81 -50.57
CA GLU A 575 41.04 2.07 -51.70
C GLU A 575 41.34 0.77 -52.46
N ALA A 576 41.62 -0.32 -51.76
CA ALA A 576 41.80 -1.64 -52.37
C ALA A 576 40.54 -2.04 -53.17
N ARG A 577 39.35 -1.84 -52.60
CA ARG A 577 38.08 -2.08 -53.29
C ARG A 577 37.91 -1.22 -54.55
N LEU A 578 38.30 0.06 -54.50
CA LEU A 578 38.29 0.92 -55.70
C LEU A 578 39.25 0.39 -56.79
N LYS A 579 40.46 -0.03 -56.41
CA LYS A 579 41.43 -0.63 -57.35
C LYS A 579 40.90 -1.89 -58.02
N GLU A 580 40.16 -2.73 -57.29
CA GLU A 580 39.51 -3.92 -57.85
C GLU A 580 38.41 -3.58 -58.87
N MET A 581 37.72 -2.44 -58.70
CA MET A 581 36.72 -1.97 -59.65
C MET A 581 37.32 -1.40 -60.94
N GLU A 582 38.56 -0.88 -60.88
CA GLU A 582 39.21 -0.14 -61.96
C GLU A 582 39.23 -0.88 -63.31
N PRO A 583 39.63 -2.17 -63.40
CA PRO A 583 39.66 -2.88 -64.68
C PRO A 583 38.27 -3.08 -65.32
N ARG A 584 37.20 -3.06 -64.53
CA ARG A 584 35.82 -3.22 -65.02
C ARG A 584 35.20 -1.89 -65.44
N VAL A 585 35.55 -0.81 -64.76
CA VAL A 585 34.98 0.53 -64.97
C VAL A 585 35.74 1.31 -66.04
N CYS A 586 37.07 1.18 -66.10
CA CYS A 586 37.94 1.92 -67.02
C CYS A 586 38.20 1.23 -68.36
N ARG A 587 37.59 0.06 -68.61
CA ARG A 587 37.50 -0.58 -69.92
C ARG A 587 36.18 -0.23 -70.58
#